data_AF-A0A1E7F4Z3-F1
#
_entry.id   AF-A0A1E7F4Z3-F1
#
_cell.length_a   1.000
_cell.length_b   1.000
_cell.length_c   1.000
_cell.angle_alpha   90.00
_cell.angle_beta   90.00
_cell.angle_gamma   90.00
#
_symmetry.space_group_name_H-M   'P 1'
#
loop_
_entity.id
_entity.type
_entity.pdbx_description
1 polymer ?
#
loop_
_entity_poly.entity_id
_entity_poly.type
_entity_poly.pdbx_seq_one_letter_code
_entity_poly.pdbx_strand_id
1 'polypeptide(L)'
;MSLNFSNDVIQNVKAWWVVSVQNLTIGDRVRSYFTAEGNMTELRKDGNVQIRFTNDVEDVVPAYWVTKSQSLRAGDRINCRFRSDSGENDEDSECAGTIVNIPNNSTTMNILFDNGFSQNRIPLAWTWEIVNLSAWTSGVAPGSIVLAHFKDDADERSSNQCSGIILSGGGDGYKRIRFDNDSIQKIPCGWTKRCSCVVMRGNLIKSHIKDDNKKSSYPCNGIVKSVDISTGNINITFENDIGQSNVPGYYVIESYSIEVGDRVDTYYRGGNNKKVEEKKNSFLFGLI
;
A
#
# COMPACT_ATOMS: atom_id res chain seq x y z
N MET A 1 -28.50 1.56 43.91
CA MET A 1 -29.16 1.03 42.70
C MET A 1 -28.17 0.07 42.06
N SER A 2 -28.34 -1.21 42.30
CA SER A 2 -27.43 -2.29 41.91
C SER A 2 -27.83 -2.82 40.53
N LEU A 3 -26.95 -2.70 39.55
CA LEU A 3 -27.11 -3.30 38.23
C LEU A 3 -26.65 -4.76 38.30
N ASN A 4 -27.62 -5.68 38.24
CA ASN A 4 -27.40 -7.10 38.04
C ASN A 4 -27.09 -7.34 36.55
N PHE A 5 -25.88 -7.81 36.24
CA PHE A 5 -25.60 -8.43 34.95
C PHE A 5 -25.98 -9.91 35.03
N SER A 6 -26.83 -10.38 34.11
CA SER A 6 -27.26 -11.78 34.05
C SER A 6 -26.10 -12.68 33.62
N ASN A 7 -26.02 -13.85 34.27
CA ASN A 7 -24.93 -14.83 34.19
C ASN A 7 -24.95 -15.72 32.92
N ASP A 8 -25.60 -15.33 31.82
CA ASP A 8 -25.98 -16.29 30.77
C ASP A 8 -25.14 -16.30 29.48
N VAL A 9 -23.93 -15.72 29.47
CA VAL A 9 -22.98 -15.96 28.36
C VAL A 9 -21.55 -16.20 28.87
N ILE A 10 -21.39 -17.14 29.79
CA ILE A 10 -20.07 -17.68 30.16
C ILE A 10 -20.06 -19.17 29.80
N GLN A 11 -19.93 -19.50 28.52
CA GLN A 11 -19.44 -20.81 28.14
C GLN A 11 -18.52 -20.73 26.93
N ASN A 12 -17.28 -21.16 27.17
CA ASN A 12 -16.26 -21.59 26.20
C ASN A 12 -15.50 -20.50 25.43
N VAL A 13 -14.47 -19.93 26.06
CA VAL A 13 -13.22 -19.68 25.32
C VAL A 13 -12.03 -20.09 26.20
N LYS A 14 -11.43 -21.24 25.87
CA LYS A 14 -10.07 -21.61 26.24
C LYS A 14 -9.10 -20.87 25.30
N ALA A 15 -8.21 -20.03 25.84
CA ALA A 15 -6.95 -19.60 25.21
C ALA A 15 -6.10 -18.97 26.33
N TRP A 16 -5.04 -19.57 26.87
CA TRP A 16 -3.72 -19.90 26.31
C TRP A 16 -3.11 -18.76 25.47
N TRP A 17 -1.92 -18.33 25.91
CA TRP A 17 -0.94 -17.40 25.32
C TRP A 17 -1.17 -15.90 25.57
N VAL A 18 -0.42 -15.37 26.55
CA VAL A 18 -0.01 -13.96 26.62
C VAL A 18 0.90 -13.70 25.41
N VAL A 19 0.55 -12.72 24.58
CA VAL A 19 1.45 -12.21 23.55
C VAL A 19 1.57 -10.69 23.66
N SER A 20 2.80 -10.29 24.02
CA SER A 20 3.38 -8.94 23.91
C SER A 20 2.90 -7.89 24.92
N VAL A 21 3.70 -7.70 25.97
CA VAL A 21 3.73 -6.47 26.77
C VAL A 21 4.27 -5.37 25.86
N GLN A 22 3.38 -4.64 25.19
CA GLN A 22 3.75 -3.51 24.34
C GLN A 22 3.87 -2.24 25.18
N ASN A 23 4.87 -1.41 24.88
CA ASN A 23 4.97 -0.05 25.42
C ASN A 23 3.78 0.78 24.88
N LEU A 24 2.69 0.83 25.64
CA LEU A 24 1.54 1.67 25.36
C LEU A 24 1.86 3.14 25.70
N THR A 25 1.51 4.04 24.79
CA THR A 25 1.61 5.49 24.96
C THR A 25 0.22 6.12 24.93
N ILE A 26 0.03 7.22 25.67
CA ILE A 26 -1.23 7.99 25.61
C ILE A 26 -1.51 8.38 24.16
N GLY A 27 -2.74 8.15 23.71
CA GLY A 27 -3.15 8.34 22.32
C GLY A 27 -3.01 7.10 21.43
N ASP A 28 -2.45 6.00 21.94
CA ASP A 28 -2.49 4.73 21.24
C ASP A 28 -3.95 4.25 21.09
N ARG A 29 -4.29 3.82 19.87
CA ARG A 29 -5.51 3.06 19.63
C ARG A 29 -5.33 1.68 20.22
N VAL A 30 -6.35 1.21 20.92
CA VAL A 30 -6.29 -0.05 21.63
C VAL A 30 -7.55 -0.87 21.43
N ARG A 31 -7.40 -2.20 21.48
CA ARG A 31 -8.52 -3.15 21.42
C ARG A 31 -8.59 -3.94 22.72
N SER A 32 -9.75 -3.97 23.36
CA SER A 32 -9.99 -4.80 24.54
C SER A 32 -10.29 -6.25 24.14
N TYR A 33 -10.07 -7.20 25.05
CA TYR A 33 -10.48 -8.61 24.83
C TYR A 33 -11.98 -8.79 24.53
N PHE A 34 -12.81 -7.81 24.88
CA PHE A 34 -14.25 -7.80 24.62
C PHE A 34 -14.62 -7.19 23.25
N THR A 35 -13.67 -7.14 22.31
CA THR A 35 -13.82 -6.66 20.92
C THR A 35 -14.14 -5.18 20.72
N ALA A 36 -14.26 -4.40 21.79
CA ALA A 36 -14.45 -2.95 21.69
C ALA A 36 -13.12 -2.23 21.45
N GLU A 37 -13.11 -1.32 20.48
CA GLU A 37 -11.98 -0.46 20.19
C GLU A 37 -12.15 0.90 20.88
N GLY A 38 -11.03 1.47 21.30
CA GLY A 38 -11.01 2.78 21.95
C GLY A 38 -9.64 3.44 21.88
N ASN A 39 -9.58 4.66 22.39
CA ASN A 39 -8.34 5.40 22.52
C ASN A 39 -7.92 5.39 23.99
N MET A 40 -6.66 5.06 24.23
CA MET A 40 -6.07 5.16 25.56
C MET A 40 -5.88 6.64 25.92
N THR A 41 -6.57 7.09 26.95
CA THR A 41 -6.51 8.48 27.44
C THR A 41 -5.55 8.65 28.62
N GLU A 42 -5.33 7.60 29.41
CA GLU A 42 -4.42 7.62 30.57
C GLU A 42 -3.79 6.23 30.83
N LEU A 43 -2.50 6.19 31.18
CA LEU A 43 -1.88 5.06 31.87
C LEU A 43 -1.85 5.34 33.36
N ARG A 44 -2.61 4.58 34.16
CA ARG A 44 -2.71 4.80 35.60
C ARG A 44 -1.55 4.14 36.34
N LYS A 45 -1.22 4.69 37.51
CA LYS A 45 -0.12 4.19 38.37
C LYS A 45 -0.37 2.78 38.92
N ASP A 46 -1.62 2.33 38.93
CA ASP A 46 -2.03 0.99 39.36
C ASP A 46 -1.89 -0.07 38.26
N GLY A 47 -1.41 0.30 37.07
CA GLY A 47 -1.25 -0.61 35.93
C GLY A 47 -2.53 -0.79 35.10
N ASN A 48 -3.59 -0.03 35.38
CA ASN A 48 -4.78 0.04 34.55
C ASN A 48 -4.64 1.12 33.47
N VAL A 49 -5.45 1.03 32.43
CA VAL A 49 -5.56 2.05 31.38
C VAL A 49 -6.98 2.61 31.34
N GLN A 50 -7.09 3.93 31.25
CA GLN A 50 -8.36 4.58 30.95
C GLN A 50 -8.52 4.62 29.43
N ILE A 51 -9.64 4.08 28.96
CA ILE A 51 -9.98 3.98 27.54
C ILE A 51 -11.27 4.76 27.33
N ARG A 52 -11.28 5.62 26.31
CA ARG A 52 -12.53 6.13 25.73
C ARG A 52 -12.87 5.29 24.50
N PHE A 53 -13.94 4.53 24.59
CA PHE A 53 -14.45 3.70 23.50
C PHE A 53 -15.10 4.54 22.41
N THR A 54 -15.31 3.96 21.23
CA THR A 54 -15.92 4.63 20.05
C THR A 54 -17.36 5.09 20.26
N ASN A 55 -18.04 4.62 21.30
CA ASN A 55 -19.36 5.06 21.75
C ASN A 55 -19.32 6.12 22.85
N ASP A 56 -18.19 6.82 23.01
CA ASP A 56 -17.91 7.85 24.02
C ASP A 56 -18.01 7.38 25.49
N VAL A 57 -18.14 6.07 25.72
CA VAL A 57 -18.04 5.50 27.07
C VAL A 57 -16.58 5.50 27.50
N GLU A 58 -16.31 6.01 28.70
CA GLU A 58 -15.02 5.86 29.36
C GLU A 58 -15.05 4.67 30.31
N ASP A 59 -13.99 3.88 30.29
CA ASP A 59 -13.82 2.76 31.20
C ASP A 59 -12.36 2.61 31.61
N VAL A 60 -12.14 1.90 32.71
CA VAL A 60 -10.82 1.60 33.26
C VAL A 60 -10.64 0.09 33.22
N VAL A 61 -9.71 -0.36 32.37
CA VAL A 61 -9.43 -1.78 32.20
C VAL A 61 -7.98 -2.09 32.54
N PRO A 62 -7.65 -3.31 32.97
CA PRO A 62 -6.26 -3.71 33.19
C PRO A 62 -5.45 -3.61 31.90
N ALA A 63 -4.22 -3.07 31.95
CA ALA A 63 -3.40 -2.90 30.73
C ALA A 63 -3.15 -4.21 29.96
N TYR A 64 -3.10 -5.35 30.67
CA TYR A 64 -2.93 -6.67 30.04
C TYR A 64 -4.20 -7.19 29.34
N TRP A 65 -5.35 -6.50 29.48
CA TRP A 65 -6.56 -6.76 28.70
C TRP A 65 -6.60 -6.03 27.36
N VAL A 66 -5.51 -5.35 27.03
CA VAL A 66 -5.49 -4.34 26.00
C VAL A 66 -4.32 -4.61 25.07
N THR A 67 -4.62 -4.76 23.79
CA THR A 67 -3.60 -4.88 22.74
C THR A 67 -3.50 -3.57 21.98
N LYS A 68 -2.27 -3.11 21.68
CA LYS A 68 -2.07 -1.94 20.83
C LYS A 68 -2.66 -2.27 19.45
N SER A 69 -3.66 -1.52 19.06
CA SER A 69 -4.14 -1.54 17.67
C SER A 69 -3.04 -0.91 16.81
N GLN A 70 -2.91 -1.37 15.57
CA GLN A 70 -1.91 -0.83 14.64
C GLN A 70 -1.99 0.70 14.58
N SER A 71 -0.81 1.33 14.66
CA SER A 71 -0.68 2.78 14.53
C SER A 71 -1.10 3.19 13.12
N LEU A 72 -2.08 4.08 13.05
CA LEU A 72 -2.52 4.70 11.81
C LEU A 72 -1.40 5.58 11.25
N ARG A 73 -1.21 5.55 9.94
CA ARG A 73 -0.27 6.39 9.21
C ARG A 73 -0.88 6.94 7.93
N ALA A 74 -0.30 8.03 7.42
CA ALA A 74 -0.61 8.50 6.08
C ALA A 74 -0.38 7.36 5.06
N GLY A 75 -1.34 7.22 4.16
CA GLY A 75 -1.42 6.18 3.15
C GLY A 75 -2.23 4.94 3.54
N ASP A 76 -2.58 4.79 4.83
CA ASP A 76 -3.43 3.67 5.26
C ASP A 76 -4.85 3.81 4.71
N ARG A 77 -5.41 2.65 4.34
CA ARG A 77 -6.80 2.52 3.89
C ARG A 77 -7.68 2.14 5.07
N ILE A 78 -8.74 2.90 5.29
CA ILE A 78 -9.59 2.76 6.47
C ILE A 78 -11.07 2.84 6.13
N ASN A 79 -11.91 2.31 7.01
CA ASN A 79 -13.32 2.64 7.07
C ASN A 79 -13.53 3.65 8.21
N CYS A 80 -14.17 4.77 7.91
CA CYS A 80 -14.32 5.90 8.82
C CYS A 80 -15.68 6.57 8.66
N ARG A 81 -16.16 7.19 9.75
CA ARG A 81 -17.42 7.94 9.74
C ARG A 81 -17.24 9.16 8.85
N PHE A 82 -18.26 9.47 8.07
CA PHE A 82 -18.30 10.67 7.26
C PHE A 82 -18.95 11.80 8.05
N ARG A 83 -18.34 13.00 8.01
CA ARG A 83 -18.94 14.19 8.61
C ARG A 83 -19.95 14.81 7.64
N SER A 84 -21.21 14.97 8.02
CA SER A 84 -22.16 15.66 7.15
C SER A 84 -21.96 17.19 7.20
N ASP A 85 -22.60 17.91 6.27
CA ASP A 85 -22.53 19.38 6.19
C ASP A 85 -23.14 20.07 7.42
N SER A 86 -24.01 19.39 8.18
CA SER A 86 -24.51 19.89 9.47
C SER A 86 -23.46 19.83 10.59
N GLY A 87 -22.32 19.19 10.32
CA GLY A 87 -21.24 19.02 11.28
C GLY A 87 -21.47 17.87 12.27
N GLU A 88 -22.62 17.20 12.19
CA GLU A 88 -22.96 16.01 12.96
C GLU A 88 -22.42 14.74 12.28
N ASN A 89 -22.27 13.67 13.06
CA ASN A 89 -21.94 12.35 12.52
C ASN A 89 -23.16 11.83 11.80
N ASP A 90 -23.02 11.51 10.52
CA ASP A 90 -24.02 10.68 9.87
C ASP A 90 -23.68 9.22 10.23
N GLU A 91 -24.25 8.77 11.35
CA GLU A 91 -23.94 7.48 12.01
C GLU A 91 -24.11 6.28 11.07
N ASP A 92 -24.89 6.44 10.01
CA ASP A 92 -25.20 5.40 9.02
C ASP A 92 -24.30 5.44 7.77
N SER A 93 -23.42 6.44 7.63
CA SER A 93 -22.60 6.61 6.42
C SER A 93 -21.20 6.03 6.58
N GLU A 94 -21.12 4.71 6.45
CA GLU A 94 -19.84 4.02 6.42
C GLU A 94 -19.08 4.31 5.12
N CYS A 95 -17.99 5.07 5.21
CA CYS A 95 -17.23 5.49 4.04
C CYS A 95 -15.80 4.99 4.10
N ALA A 96 -15.40 4.29 3.03
CA ALA A 96 -14.03 3.85 2.88
C ALA A 96 -13.15 5.02 2.39
N GLY A 97 -12.07 5.30 3.10
CA GLY A 97 -11.17 6.43 2.85
C GLY A 97 -9.69 6.06 2.96
N THR A 98 -8.84 6.96 2.48
CA THR A 98 -7.39 6.87 2.67
C THR A 98 -6.94 8.02 3.55
N ILE A 99 -6.18 7.72 4.59
CA ILE A 99 -5.54 8.75 5.41
C ILE A 99 -4.50 9.45 4.55
N VAL A 100 -4.66 10.75 4.32
CA VAL A 100 -3.70 11.52 3.53
C VAL A 100 -2.72 12.26 4.42
N ASN A 101 -3.13 12.60 5.65
CA ASN A 101 -2.24 13.25 6.59
C ASN A 101 -2.67 12.99 8.02
N ILE A 102 -1.70 12.83 8.92
CA ILE A 102 -1.92 12.87 10.37
C ILE A 102 -0.98 13.97 10.89
N PRO A 103 -1.50 15.15 11.26
CA PRO A 103 -0.66 16.20 11.82
C PRO A 103 0.07 15.70 13.07
N ASN A 104 1.32 16.11 13.26
CA ASN A 104 2.14 15.67 14.40
C ASN A 104 1.42 15.91 15.73
N ASN A 105 1.41 14.89 16.59
CA ASN A 105 0.76 14.91 17.92
C ASN A 105 -0.74 15.28 17.88
N SER A 106 -1.43 15.01 16.77
CA SER A 106 -2.84 15.29 16.62
C SER A 106 -3.69 14.05 16.92
N THR A 107 -4.83 14.26 17.56
CA THR A 107 -5.90 13.25 17.69
C THR A 107 -6.84 13.23 16.49
N THR A 108 -6.48 13.95 15.43
CA THR A 108 -7.27 14.09 14.21
C THR A 108 -6.42 13.80 12.98
N MET A 109 -7.08 13.45 11.89
CA MET A 109 -6.50 13.08 10.60
C MET A 109 -7.24 13.76 9.45
N ASN A 110 -6.60 13.79 8.29
CA ASN A 110 -7.23 14.17 7.03
C ASN A 110 -7.43 12.91 6.18
N ILE A 111 -8.61 12.78 5.59
CA ILE A 111 -9.02 11.62 4.81
C ILE A 111 -9.50 12.08 3.43
N LEU A 112 -9.09 11.37 2.38
CA LEU A 112 -9.78 11.40 1.09
C LEU A 112 -10.65 10.15 0.96
N PHE A 113 -11.96 10.35 0.85
CA PHE A 113 -12.93 9.29 0.64
C PHE A 113 -12.99 8.88 -0.84
N ASP A 114 -13.50 7.69 -1.10
CA ASP A 114 -13.53 7.15 -2.47
C ASP A 114 -14.49 7.89 -3.41
N ASN A 115 -15.49 8.59 -2.86
CA ASN A 115 -16.38 9.48 -3.60
C ASN A 115 -15.75 10.87 -3.85
N GLY A 116 -14.42 11.00 -3.77
CA GLY A 116 -13.69 12.24 -4.05
C GLY A 116 -13.74 13.29 -2.93
N PHE A 117 -14.59 13.14 -1.92
CA PHE A 117 -14.69 14.10 -0.83
C PHE A 117 -13.47 14.03 0.11
N SER A 118 -12.87 15.19 0.37
CA SER A 118 -11.78 15.34 1.33
C SER A 118 -12.30 15.95 2.63
N GLN A 119 -12.02 15.31 3.75
CA GLN A 119 -12.35 15.85 5.06
C GLN A 119 -11.09 16.01 5.91
N ASN A 120 -11.02 17.16 6.58
CA ASN A 120 -9.90 17.52 7.44
C ASN A 120 -10.32 17.45 8.90
N ARG A 121 -9.35 17.17 9.78
CA ARG A 121 -9.54 17.13 11.24
C ARG A 121 -10.60 16.10 11.70
N ILE A 122 -10.70 14.97 11.00
CA ILE A 122 -11.53 13.85 11.43
C ILE A 122 -10.90 13.19 12.66
N PRO A 123 -11.61 12.98 13.78
CA PRO A 123 -11.07 12.29 14.94
C PRO A 123 -10.56 10.90 14.58
N LEU A 124 -9.38 10.51 15.10
CA LEU A 124 -8.84 9.16 14.91
C LEU A 124 -9.83 8.09 15.43
N ALA A 125 -10.58 8.43 16.48
CA ALA A 125 -11.64 7.62 17.08
C ALA A 125 -12.79 7.24 16.12
N TRP A 126 -12.98 7.98 15.03
CA TRP A 126 -14.02 7.68 14.04
C TRP A 126 -13.63 6.60 13.05
N THR A 127 -12.39 6.10 13.15
CA THR A 127 -11.95 4.91 12.41
C THR A 127 -12.33 3.67 13.20
N TRP A 128 -12.99 2.70 12.56
CA TRP A 128 -13.26 1.39 13.17
C TRP A 128 -12.56 0.22 12.47
N GLU A 129 -12.04 0.42 11.26
CA GLU A 129 -11.33 -0.65 10.54
C GLU A 129 -10.19 -0.10 9.71
N ILE A 130 -9.08 -0.85 9.68
CA ILE A 130 -8.01 -0.66 8.68
C ILE A 130 -8.17 -1.76 7.64
N VAL A 131 -8.62 -1.38 6.45
CA VAL A 131 -9.11 -2.30 5.41
C VAL A 131 -7.99 -3.15 4.80
N ASN A 132 -6.72 -2.71 4.89
CA ASN A 132 -5.57 -3.50 4.44
C ASN A 132 -4.22 -2.85 4.79
N LEU A 133 -3.38 -3.52 5.60
CA LEU A 133 -2.09 -2.98 6.06
C LEU A 133 -0.83 -3.49 5.34
N SER A 134 -0.87 -4.66 4.69
CA SER A 134 0.38 -5.40 4.41
C SER A 134 0.99 -5.20 3.02
N ALA A 135 0.27 -4.67 2.01
CA ALA A 135 0.79 -4.64 0.64
C ALA A 135 1.11 -3.23 0.08
N TRP A 136 0.69 -2.13 0.74
CA TRP A 136 0.55 -0.82 0.06
C TRP A 136 1.53 0.27 0.50
N THR A 137 1.95 0.23 1.77
CA THR A 137 2.62 1.34 2.47
C THR A 137 4.10 1.10 2.73
N SER A 138 4.60 -0.13 2.63
CA SER A 138 6.02 -0.45 2.77
C SER A 138 6.52 -1.23 1.54
N GLY A 139 7.19 -0.54 0.61
CA GLY A 139 7.97 -1.20 -0.45
C GLY A 139 7.67 -0.77 -1.88
N VAL A 140 6.66 0.07 -2.11
CA VAL A 140 6.37 0.55 -3.47
C VAL A 140 7.09 1.87 -3.75
N ALA A 141 8.30 1.77 -4.31
CA ALA A 141 9.17 2.89 -4.63
C ALA A 141 8.87 3.51 -6.01
N PRO A 142 9.35 4.73 -6.30
CA PRO A 142 9.39 5.22 -7.67
C PRO A 142 10.03 4.20 -8.63
N GLY A 143 9.45 4.03 -9.82
CA GLY A 143 9.83 3.00 -10.78
C GLY A 143 9.05 1.68 -10.62
N SER A 144 8.22 1.55 -9.59
CA SER A 144 7.34 0.39 -9.44
C SER A 144 6.18 0.44 -10.42
N ILE A 145 5.89 -0.69 -11.06
CA ILE A 145 4.69 -0.90 -11.86
C ILE A 145 3.59 -1.40 -10.94
N VAL A 146 2.45 -0.74 -10.99
CA VAL A 146 1.32 -1.00 -10.12
C VAL A 146 0.02 -1.14 -10.89
N LEU A 147 -0.90 -1.88 -10.32
CA LEU A 147 -2.32 -1.83 -10.67
C LEU A 147 -2.99 -0.91 -9.64
N ALA A 148 -3.63 0.16 -10.09
CA ALA A 148 -4.22 1.16 -9.20
C ALA A 148 -5.54 1.72 -9.76
N HIS A 149 -6.36 2.24 -8.86
CA HIS A 149 -7.48 3.10 -9.24
C HIS A 149 -6.96 4.48 -9.63
N PHE A 150 -7.69 5.17 -10.49
CA PHE A 150 -7.39 6.51 -10.96
C PHE A 150 -8.57 7.44 -10.61
N LYS A 151 -8.34 8.74 -10.73
CA LYS A 151 -9.39 9.75 -10.67
C LYS A 151 -10.19 9.72 -11.96
N ASP A 152 -11.50 9.54 -11.85
CA ASP A 152 -12.40 9.76 -12.97
C ASP A 152 -12.68 11.26 -13.17
N ASP A 153 -13.59 11.58 -14.08
CA ASP A 153 -13.93 12.97 -14.42
C ASP A 153 -14.58 13.73 -13.26
N ALA A 154 -15.07 13.03 -12.22
CA ALA A 154 -15.65 13.61 -11.02
C ALA A 154 -14.63 13.69 -9.86
N ASP A 155 -13.34 13.44 -10.13
CA ASP A 155 -12.28 13.30 -9.11
C ASP A 155 -12.53 12.16 -8.10
N GLU A 156 -13.43 11.24 -8.42
CA GLU A 156 -13.74 10.07 -7.60
C GLU A 156 -12.79 8.91 -7.91
N ARG A 157 -12.78 7.93 -7.02
CA ARG A 157 -12.06 6.68 -7.26
C ARG A 157 -12.77 5.90 -8.36
N SER A 158 -12.06 5.66 -9.46
CA SER A 158 -12.55 4.81 -10.55
C SER A 158 -13.01 3.44 -10.04
N SER A 159 -14.06 2.87 -10.64
CA SER A 159 -14.47 1.48 -10.38
C SER A 159 -13.46 0.47 -10.95
N ASN A 160 -12.89 0.81 -12.11
CA ASN A 160 -11.89 0.02 -12.82
C ASN A 160 -10.46 0.35 -12.34
N GLN A 161 -9.56 -0.60 -12.53
CA GLN A 161 -8.12 -0.43 -12.24
C GLN A 161 -7.34 -0.32 -13.54
N CYS A 162 -6.23 0.40 -13.49
CA CYS A 162 -5.35 0.63 -14.62
C CYS A 162 -3.89 0.38 -14.20
N SER A 163 -3.08 -0.11 -15.14
CA SER A 163 -1.65 -0.26 -14.92
C SER A 163 -0.98 1.12 -14.97
N GLY A 164 -0.01 1.35 -14.09
CA GLY A 164 0.76 2.58 -14.09
C GLY A 164 2.14 2.41 -13.46
N ILE A 165 3.00 3.38 -13.69
CA ILE A 165 4.32 3.48 -13.07
C ILE A 165 4.33 4.61 -12.04
N ILE A 166 4.85 4.32 -10.85
CA ILE A 166 4.99 5.33 -9.80
C ILE A 166 6.17 6.25 -10.13
N LEU A 167 5.89 7.55 -10.16
CA LEU A 167 6.86 8.61 -10.40
C LEU A 167 7.41 9.17 -9.09
N SER A 168 6.60 9.19 -8.02
CA SER A 168 7.04 9.66 -6.70
C SER A 168 6.25 8.98 -5.58
N GLY A 169 6.95 8.69 -4.47
CA GLY A 169 6.41 7.97 -3.31
C GLY A 169 5.63 8.86 -2.32
N GLY A 170 4.87 8.20 -1.43
CA GLY A 170 3.81 8.82 -0.63
C GLY A 170 4.11 9.13 0.81
N GLY A 171 5.12 9.96 1.04
CA GLY A 171 5.36 10.56 2.35
C GLY A 171 4.21 11.43 2.85
N ASP A 172 3.34 11.89 1.95
CA ASP A 172 2.12 12.67 2.23
C ASP A 172 0.84 11.86 2.00
N GLY A 173 0.90 10.53 2.06
CA GLY A 173 -0.26 9.66 1.83
C GLY A 173 -0.75 9.59 0.38
N TYR A 174 -0.08 10.25 -0.57
CA TYR A 174 -0.40 10.20 -2.01
C TYR A 174 0.72 9.58 -2.85
N LYS A 175 0.39 9.07 -4.04
CA LYS A 175 1.38 8.65 -5.04
C LYS A 175 1.12 9.39 -6.34
N ARG A 176 2.20 9.79 -7.01
CA ARG A 176 2.12 10.30 -8.37
C ARG A 176 2.38 9.15 -9.34
N ILE A 177 1.41 8.86 -10.20
CA ILE A 177 1.42 7.69 -11.08
C ILE A 177 1.18 8.16 -12.51
N ARG A 178 1.95 7.63 -13.47
CA ARG A 178 1.62 7.69 -14.89
C ARG A 178 0.91 6.41 -15.29
N PHE A 179 -0.34 6.53 -15.74
CA PHE A 179 -1.19 5.41 -16.16
C PHE A 179 -0.97 5.04 -17.63
N ASP A 180 -1.56 3.92 -18.05
CA ASP A 180 -1.37 3.37 -19.39
C ASP A 180 -1.92 4.25 -20.53
N ASN A 181 -2.84 5.14 -20.21
CA ASN A 181 -3.41 6.19 -21.06
C ASN A 181 -2.56 7.48 -21.08
N ASP A 182 -1.32 7.41 -20.60
CA ASP A 182 -0.38 8.54 -20.46
C ASP A 182 -0.78 9.65 -19.49
N SER A 183 -1.92 9.54 -18.81
CA SER A 183 -2.30 10.50 -17.78
C SER A 183 -1.38 10.38 -16.56
N ILE A 184 -0.99 11.53 -16.00
CA ILE A 184 -0.24 11.59 -14.75
C ILE A 184 -1.15 12.13 -13.67
N GLN A 185 -1.38 11.34 -12.63
CA GLN A 185 -2.29 11.71 -11.55
C GLN A 185 -1.64 11.56 -10.18
N LYS A 186 -2.07 12.41 -9.24
CA LYS A 186 -1.78 12.26 -7.81
C LYS A 186 -2.99 11.60 -7.15
N ILE A 187 -2.82 10.35 -6.70
CA ILE A 187 -3.89 9.54 -6.09
C ILE A 187 -3.51 9.16 -4.65
N PRO A 188 -4.46 8.87 -3.76
CA PRO A 188 -4.14 8.33 -2.44
C PRO A 188 -3.42 6.97 -2.51
N CYS A 189 -2.52 6.69 -1.57
CA CYS A 189 -1.79 5.42 -1.53
C CYS A 189 -2.73 4.21 -1.45
N GLY A 190 -3.84 4.34 -0.71
CA GLY A 190 -4.87 3.30 -0.55
C GLY A 190 -5.61 2.94 -1.84
N TRP A 191 -5.46 3.70 -2.92
CA TRP A 191 -6.01 3.37 -4.24
C TRP A 191 -5.10 2.45 -5.05
N THR A 192 -3.89 2.17 -4.58
CA THR A 192 -3.00 1.15 -5.18
C THR A 192 -3.48 -0.24 -4.77
N LYS A 193 -3.57 -1.18 -5.72
CA LYS A 193 -4.17 -2.51 -5.56
C LYS A 193 -3.23 -3.68 -5.82
N ARG A 194 -2.10 -3.46 -6.49
CA ARG A 194 -0.97 -4.40 -6.55
C ARG A 194 0.30 -3.70 -6.97
N CYS A 195 1.44 -4.10 -6.42
CA CYS A 195 2.74 -3.88 -7.06
C CYS A 195 3.06 -5.11 -7.91
N SER A 196 3.17 -4.92 -9.23
CA SER A 196 3.48 -6.01 -10.17
C SER A 196 4.98 -6.29 -10.16
N CYS A 197 5.80 -5.26 -10.28
CA CYS A 197 7.26 -5.36 -10.22
C CYS A 197 7.90 -3.99 -9.99
N VAL A 198 9.21 -3.98 -9.70
CA VAL A 198 10.02 -2.75 -9.63
C VAL A 198 10.97 -2.73 -10.82
N VAL A 199 10.98 -1.63 -11.56
CA VAL A 199 11.84 -1.47 -12.74
C VAL A 199 13.06 -0.64 -12.36
N MET A 200 14.23 -1.27 -12.40
CA MET A 200 15.52 -0.64 -12.14
C MET A 200 16.49 -0.90 -13.28
N ARG A 201 17.48 -0.02 -13.42
CA ARG A 201 18.59 -0.21 -14.35
C ARG A 201 19.26 -1.57 -14.09
N GLY A 202 19.51 -2.32 -15.15
CA GLY A 202 20.13 -3.65 -15.09
C GLY A 202 19.14 -4.79 -14.87
N ASN A 203 17.87 -4.52 -14.54
CA ASN A 203 16.88 -5.59 -14.46
C ASN A 203 16.64 -6.22 -15.83
N LEU A 204 16.51 -7.54 -15.82
CA LEU A 204 15.89 -8.28 -16.91
C LEU A 204 14.38 -8.04 -16.84
N ILE A 205 13.77 -7.80 -17.99
CA ILE A 205 12.36 -7.49 -18.07
C ILE A 205 11.69 -8.26 -19.19
N LYS A 206 10.38 -8.45 -19.04
CA LYS A 206 9.47 -8.82 -20.12
C LYS A 206 8.59 -7.62 -20.40
N SER A 207 8.75 -7.02 -21.58
CA SER A 207 8.09 -5.76 -21.93
C SER A 207 7.57 -5.79 -23.36
N HIS A 208 6.49 -5.06 -23.60
CA HIS A 208 6.08 -4.77 -24.96
C HIS A 208 7.08 -3.84 -25.66
N ILE A 209 7.34 -4.12 -26.94
CA ILE A 209 8.00 -3.19 -27.87
C ILE A 209 7.04 -2.03 -28.16
N LYS A 210 7.56 -0.80 -28.16
CA LYS A 210 6.86 0.41 -28.58
C LYS A 210 6.92 0.55 -30.10
N ASP A 211 5.76 0.66 -30.74
CA ASP A 211 5.62 0.84 -32.19
C ASP A 211 4.59 1.95 -32.46
N ASP A 212 5.00 3.08 -33.03
CA ASP A 212 4.13 4.25 -33.28
C ASP A 212 3.20 4.63 -32.10
N ASN A 213 3.77 4.68 -30.89
CA ASN A 213 3.07 4.93 -29.61
C ASN A 213 2.05 3.86 -29.18
N LYS A 214 2.05 2.70 -29.85
CA LYS A 214 1.30 1.52 -29.45
C LYS A 214 2.24 0.49 -28.83
N LYS A 215 1.66 -0.34 -27.97
CA LYS A 215 2.32 -1.56 -27.50
C LYS A 215 2.14 -2.66 -28.54
N SER A 216 3.22 -3.35 -28.87
CA SER A 216 3.19 -4.62 -29.61
C SER A 216 2.26 -5.64 -28.93
N SER A 217 1.70 -6.58 -29.68
CA SER A 217 0.83 -7.61 -29.12
C SER A 217 1.56 -8.61 -28.22
N TYR A 218 2.84 -8.85 -28.49
CA TYR A 218 3.66 -9.85 -27.79
C TYR A 218 4.82 -9.17 -27.06
N PRO A 219 5.00 -9.46 -25.76
CA PRO A 219 6.14 -8.93 -25.03
C PRO A 219 7.42 -9.68 -25.40
N CYS A 220 8.55 -8.97 -25.33
CA CYS A 220 9.87 -9.50 -25.58
C CYS A 220 10.75 -9.35 -24.33
N ASN A 221 11.75 -10.23 -24.23
CA ASN A 221 12.75 -10.12 -23.18
C ASN A 221 13.71 -8.97 -23.48
N GLY A 222 14.08 -8.22 -22.46
CA GLY A 222 15.04 -7.15 -22.58
C GLY A 222 15.77 -6.84 -21.28
N ILE A 223 16.68 -5.88 -21.35
CA ILE A 223 17.39 -5.34 -20.19
C ILE A 223 17.17 -3.83 -20.11
N VAL A 224 16.87 -3.35 -18.91
CA VAL A 224 16.69 -1.91 -18.64
C VAL A 224 18.06 -1.23 -18.64
N LYS A 225 18.26 -0.27 -19.54
CA LYS A 225 19.48 0.54 -19.62
C LYS A 225 19.43 1.76 -18.71
N SER A 226 18.26 2.39 -18.59
CA SER A 226 18.02 3.50 -17.67
C SER A 226 16.52 3.67 -17.41
N VAL A 227 16.20 4.30 -16.29
CA VAL A 227 14.84 4.67 -15.89
C VAL A 227 14.82 6.17 -15.64
N ASP A 228 13.96 6.90 -16.36
CA ASP A 228 13.64 8.29 -16.07
C ASP A 228 12.39 8.32 -15.20
N ILE A 229 12.60 8.43 -13.89
CA ILE A 229 11.53 8.45 -12.89
C ILE A 229 10.62 9.68 -13.03
N SER A 230 11.12 10.79 -13.59
CA SER A 230 10.33 12.02 -13.71
C SER A 230 9.17 11.88 -14.69
N THR A 231 9.39 11.09 -15.75
CA THR A 231 8.40 10.79 -16.80
C THR A 231 7.84 9.38 -16.70
N GLY A 232 8.51 8.48 -15.99
CA GLY A 232 8.19 7.06 -15.96
C GLY A 232 8.59 6.35 -17.25
N ASN A 233 9.44 6.96 -18.07
CA ASN A 233 9.99 6.34 -19.27
C ASN A 233 11.23 5.49 -18.93
N ILE A 234 11.45 4.45 -19.72
CA ILE A 234 12.61 3.57 -19.62
C ILE A 234 13.28 3.41 -20.99
N ASN A 235 14.59 3.17 -20.96
CA ASN A 235 15.36 2.77 -22.13
C ASN A 235 15.67 1.29 -22.00
N ILE A 236 15.37 0.51 -23.04
CA ILE A 236 15.45 -0.95 -23.04
C ILE A 236 16.34 -1.40 -24.20
N THR A 237 17.13 -2.45 -23.99
CA THR A 237 17.67 -3.24 -25.11
C THR A 237 17.01 -4.60 -25.09
N PHE A 238 16.27 -4.92 -26.15
CA PHE A 238 15.64 -6.23 -26.30
C PHE A 238 16.65 -7.30 -26.75
N GLU A 239 16.29 -8.57 -26.59
CA GLU A 239 17.16 -9.71 -26.91
C GLU A 239 17.61 -9.81 -28.38
N ASN A 240 16.94 -9.11 -29.29
CA ASN A 240 17.28 -8.99 -30.71
C ASN A 240 18.20 -7.79 -31.01
N ASP A 241 18.88 -7.25 -29.99
CA ASP A 241 19.72 -6.05 -30.04
C ASP A 241 18.99 -4.76 -30.47
N ILE A 242 17.65 -4.76 -30.50
CA ILE A 242 16.88 -3.53 -30.75
C ILE A 242 16.88 -2.69 -29.48
N GLY A 243 17.55 -1.54 -29.54
CA GLY A 243 17.46 -0.50 -28.53
C GLY A 243 16.20 0.33 -28.71
N GLN A 244 15.40 0.46 -27.64
CA GLN A 244 14.27 1.39 -27.60
C GLN A 244 14.47 2.42 -26.50
N SER A 245 14.25 3.68 -26.87
CA SER A 245 14.30 4.81 -25.95
C SER A 245 12.90 5.34 -25.68
N ASN A 246 12.69 5.92 -24.50
CA ASN A 246 11.42 6.52 -24.11
C ASN A 246 10.22 5.55 -24.21
N VAL A 247 10.43 4.30 -23.80
CA VAL A 247 9.36 3.31 -23.64
C VAL A 247 8.64 3.61 -22.33
N PRO A 248 7.30 3.75 -22.30
CA PRO A 248 6.60 3.95 -21.05
C PRO A 248 6.78 2.74 -20.11
N GLY A 249 7.13 2.98 -18.85
CA GLY A 249 7.46 1.89 -17.92
C GLY A 249 6.32 0.90 -17.68
N TYR A 250 5.06 1.33 -17.82
CA TYR A 250 3.89 0.45 -17.73
C TYR A 250 3.76 -0.55 -18.90
N TYR A 251 4.66 -0.51 -19.90
CA TYR A 251 4.80 -1.57 -20.91
C TYR A 251 5.50 -2.82 -20.35
N VAL A 252 6.18 -2.69 -19.20
CA VAL A 252 6.82 -3.80 -18.49
C VAL A 252 5.77 -4.63 -17.76
N ILE A 253 5.80 -5.94 -17.98
CA ILE A 253 4.90 -6.91 -17.35
C ILE A 253 5.62 -7.58 -16.17
N GLU A 254 6.90 -7.89 -16.36
CA GLU A 254 7.73 -8.58 -15.38
C GLU A 254 9.11 -7.92 -15.32
N SER A 255 9.70 -7.88 -14.12
CA SER A 255 11.04 -7.36 -13.88
C SER A 255 11.75 -8.22 -12.85
N TYR A 256 13.01 -8.56 -13.14
CA TYR A 256 13.85 -9.44 -12.36
C TYR A 256 15.20 -8.77 -12.12
N SER A 257 15.62 -8.75 -10.85
CA SER A 257 17.01 -8.49 -10.51
C SER A 257 17.80 -9.80 -10.69
N ILE A 258 19.01 -9.70 -11.25
CA ILE A 258 19.98 -10.80 -11.18
C ILE A 258 20.96 -10.44 -10.07
N GLU A 259 21.10 -11.33 -9.11
CA GLU A 259 22.05 -11.20 -8.02
C GLU A 259 23.23 -12.17 -8.20
N VAL A 260 24.35 -11.87 -7.54
CA VAL A 260 25.46 -12.81 -7.47
C VAL A 260 24.98 -14.06 -6.74
N GLY A 261 25.16 -15.22 -7.37
CA GLY A 261 24.65 -16.50 -6.90
C GLY A 261 23.35 -16.95 -7.58
N ASP A 262 22.78 -16.17 -8.50
CA ASP A 262 21.65 -16.62 -9.29
C ASP A 262 22.08 -17.62 -10.37
N ARG A 263 21.24 -18.63 -10.61
CA ARG A 263 21.43 -19.52 -11.76
C ARG A 263 20.93 -18.84 -13.02
N VAL A 264 21.83 -18.64 -13.96
CA VAL A 264 21.49 -18.08 -15.27
C VAL A 264 21.63 -19.15 -16.35
N ASP A 265 20.62 -19.24 -17.20
CA ASP A 265 20.74 -19.95 -18.48
C ASP A 265 21.31 -18.97 -19.50
N THR A 266 22.39 -19.35 -20.17
CA THR A 266 23.05 -18.47 -21.15
C THR A 266 23.11 -19.10 -22.54
N TYR A 267 23.21 -18.23 -23.52
CA TYR A 267 23.43 -18.55 -24.92
C TYR A 267 24.71 -17.84 -25.36
N TYR A 268 25.53 -18.46 -26.20
CA TYR A 268 26.68 -17.80 -26.81
C TYR A 268 26.36 -17.36 -28.24
N ARG A 269 26.99 -16.27 -28.70
CA ARG A 269 27.00 -15.91 -30.12
C ARG A 269 28.06 -16.77 -30.82
N GLY A 270 27.65 -17.52 -31.84
CA GLY A 270 28.59 -18.16 -32.76
C GLY A 270 29.29 -17.10 -33.64
N GLY A 271 30.37 -17.49 -34.33
CA GLY A 271 31.26 -16.59 -35.09
C GLY A 271 30.61 -15.70 -36.17
N ASN A 272 29.31 -15.87 -36.44
CA ASN A 272 28.54 -15.05 -37.38
C ASN A 272 27.58 -14.05 -36.69
N ASN A 273 27.79 -13.73 -35.40
CA ASN A 273 26.91 -12.87 -34.57
C ASN A 273 25.45 -13.33 -34.44
N LYS A 274 25.10 -14.53 -34.92
CA LYS A 274 23.78 -15.13 -34.69
C LYS A 274 23.73 -15.79 -33.31
N LYS A 275 22.64 -15.57 -32.58
CA LYS A 275 22.29 -16.28 -31.35
C LYS A 275 22.22 -17.77 -31.67
N VAL A 276 23.04 -18.60 -31.02
CA VAL A 276 22.97 -20.05 -31.14
C VAL A 276 22.13 -20.55 -29.98
N GLU A 277 20.96 -21.13 -30.27
CA GLU A 277 20.02 -21.66 -29.26
C GLU A 277 20.46 -23.01 -28.67
N GLU A 278 21.76 -23.28 -28.54
CA GLU A 278 22.22 -24.40 -27.74
C GLU A 278 22.26 -23.98 -26.27
N LYS A 279 21.24 -24.41 -25.51
CA LYS A 279 21.21 -24.26 -24.05
C LYS A 279 22.38 -25.04 -23.45
N LYS A 280 23.47 -24.34 -23.12
CA LYS A 280 24.63 -24.94 -22.46
C LYS A 280 24.77 -24.40 -21.05
N ASN A 281 24.37 -25.26 -20.10
CA ASN A 281 24.68 -25.23 -18.68
C ASN A 281 24.16 -24.03 -17.88
N SER A 282 23.51 -24.33 -16.76
CA SER A 282 23.17 -23.33 -15.75
C SER A 282 24.37 -23.14 -14.82
N PHE A 283 24.84 -21.89 -14.65
CA PHE A 283 25.93 -21.56 -13.73
C PHE A 283 25.54 -20.42 -12.80
N LEU A 284 26.27 -20.30 -11.69
CA LEU A 284 26.10 -19.26 -10.68
C LEU A 284 26.69 -17.94 -11.21
N PHE A 285 25.87 -16.89 -11.30
CA PHE A 285 26.30 -15.55 -11.69
C PHE A 285 27.28 -14.99 -10.65
N GLY A 286 28.44 -14.48 -11.07
CA GLY A 286 29.37 -13.75 -10.20
C GLY A 286 30.42 -14.56 -9.43
N LEU A 287 30.65 -15.84 -9.77
CA LEU A 287 31.88 -16.55 -9.38
C LEU A 287 32.95 -16.32 -10.47
N ILE A 288 33.85 -15.38 -10.23
CA ILE A 288 35.18 -15.31 -10.86
C ILE A 288 36.21 -15.57 -9.76
#